data_AF-A0A531ADC7-F1
#
_entry.id   AF-A0A531ADC7-F1
#
_cell.length_a   1.000
_cell.length_b   1.000
_cell.length_c   1.000
_cell.angle_alpha   90.00
_cell.angle_beta   90.00
_cell.angle_gamma   90.00
#
_symmetry.space_group_name_H-M   'P 1'
#
loop_
_entity.id
_entity.type
_entity.pdbx_description
1 polymer ?
#
loop_
_entity_poly.entity_id
_entity_poly.type
_entity_poly.pdbx_seq_one_letter_code
_entity_poly.pdbx_strand_id
1 'polypeptide(L)'
;STPDEYGGILGLDHAALGIPSHREFLDHYFAHAVPTAPLQRFHLVFSLFRFAVIFVGIADRARAGSAASADAASKSPLAGRFAARAQEIIQGARPWSAA
;
A
#
# COMPACT_ATOMS: atom_id res chain seq x y z
N SER A 1 1.07 -4.12 2.07
CA SER A 1 -0.10 -4.78 2.67
C SER A 1 0.07 -6.28 2.51
N THR A 2 -0.67 -7.10 3.26
CA THR A 2 -0.68 -8.57 3.15
C THR A 2 -1.52 -9.04 1.94
N PRO A 3 -1.50 -10.33 1.56
CA PRO A 3 -2.30 -10.84 0.44
C PRO A 3 -3.81 -10.59 0.56
N ASP A 4 -4.36 -10.70 1.77
CA ASP A 4 -5.76 -10.42 2.07
C ASP A 4 -6.08 -8.90 2.12
N GLU A 5 -5.05 -8.06 2.09
CA GLU A 5 -5.16 -6.61 2.01
C GLU A 5 -4.87 -6.12 0.58
N TYR A 6 -5.83 -6.36 -0.31
CA TYR A 6 -5.81 -5.87 -1.68
C TYR A 6 -4.64 -6.44 -2.52
N GLY A 7 -4.33 -7.72 -2.34
CA GLY A 7 -3.32 -8.43 -3.14
C GLY A 7 -1.88 -8.02 -2.83
N GLY A 8 -1.63 -7.54 -1.62
CA GLY A 8 -0.27 -7.20 -1.21
C GLY A 8 0.63 -8.42 -1.03
N ILE A 9 1.94 -8.19 -0.93
CA ILE A 9 2.94 -9.25 -0.84
C ILE A 9 3.64 -9.32 0.52
N LEU A 10 3.21 -8.54 1.50
CA LEU A 10 3.84 -8.54 2.83
C LEU A 10 3.68 -9.91 3.50
N GLY A 11 4.78 -10.43 4.06
CA GLY A 11 4.81 -11.73 4.74
C GLY A 11 5.02 -12.93 3.81
N LEU A 12 5.11 -12.72 2.50
CA LEU A 12 5.54 -13.76 1.56
C LEU A 12 7.06 -13.89 1.54
N ASP A 13 7.56 -15.06 1.14
CA ASP A 13 8.97 -15.26 0.82
C ASP A 13 9.29 -14.62 -0.53
N HIS A 14 9.76 -13.39 -0.50
CA HIS A 14 10.06 -12.62 -1.72
C HIS A 14 11.19 -13.27 -2.53
N ALA A 15 12.20 -13.83 -1.87
CA ALA A 15 13.33 -14.46 -2.54
C ALA A 15 12.89 -15.73 -3.28
N ALA A 16 12.10 -16.60 -2.65
CA ALA A 16 11.57 -17.80 -3.31
C ALA A 16 10.62 -17.47 -4.48
N LEU A 17 9.95 -16.31 -4.43
CA LEU A 17 9.10 -15.81 -5.50
C LEU A 17 9.85 -15.03 -6.59
N GLY A 18 11.16 -14.85 -6.47
CA GLY A 18 11.96 -14.05 -7.42
C GLY A 18 11.63 -12.56 -7.39
N ILE A 19 11.07 -12.07 -6.29
CA ILE A 19 10.73 -10.66 -6.08
C ILE A 19 11.95 -9.95 -5.47
N PRO A 20 12.43 -8.83 -6.06
CA PRO A 20 13.57 -8.10 -5.52
C PRO A 20 13.26 -7.52 -4.14
N SER A 21 14.29 -7.37 -3.32
CA SER A 21 14.19 -6.64 -2.07
C SER A 21 13.78 -5.18 -2.32
N HIS A 22 13.29 -4.52 -1.27
CA HIS A 22 12.94 -3.11 -1.35
C HIS A 22 14.14 -2.24 -1.76
N ARG A 23 15.34 -2.58 -1.28
CA ARG A 23 16.57 -1.86 -1.62
C ARG A 23 16.89 -2.00 -3.09
N GLU A 24 16.93 -3.23 -3.60
CA GLU A 24 17.23 -3.51 -5.02
C GLU A 24 16.23 -2.82 -5.94
N PHE A 25 14.94 -2.84 -5.59
CA PHE A 25 13.92 -2.13 -6.35
C PHE A 25 14.17 -0.62 -6.40
N LEU A 26 14.47 0.01 -5.27
CA LEU A 26 14.74 1.45 -5.22
C LEU A 26 16.01 1.82 -5.98
N ASP A 27 17.09 1.05 -5.81
CA ASP A 27 18.35 1.31 -6.48
C ASP A 27 18.18 1.23 -8.00
N HIS A 28 17.45 0.21 -8.49
CA HIS A 28 17.10 0.10 -9.91
C HIS A 28 16.23 1.27 -10.39
N TYR A 29 15.21 1.65 -9.62
CA TYR A 29 14.31 2.75 -9.97
C TYR A 29 15.06 4.08 -10.09
N PHE A 30 15.87 4.44 -9.08
CA PHE A 30 16.60 5.71 -9.05
C PHE A 30 17.73 5.78 -10.09
N ALA A 31 18.27 4.64 -10.53
CA ALA A 31 19.22 4.61 -11.65
C ALA A 31 18.59 5.05 -12.98
N HIS A 32 17.28 4.88 -13.16
CA HIS A 32 16.59 5.13 -14.44
C HIS A 32 15.64 6.34 -14.42
N ALA A 33 15.02 6.63 -13.28
CA ALA A 33 14.08 7.75 -13.14
C ALA A 33 14.82 9.06 -12.81
N VAL A 34 15.52 9.65 -13.78
CA VAL A 34 16.30 10.88 -13.57
C VAL A 34 15.73 12.05 -14.39
N PRO A 35 15.46 13.23 -13.77
CA PRO A 35 15.63 13.56 -12.35
C PRO A 35 14.43 13.10 -11.50
N THR A 36 14.70 12.54 -10.31
CA THR A 36 13.66 12.25 -9.32
C THR A 36 14.18 12.43 -7.89
N ALA A 37 13.30 12.77 -6.96
CA ALA A 37 13.63 12.97 -5.56
C ALA A 37 13.69 11.63 -4.80
N PRO A 38 14.50 11.52 -3.73
CA PRO A 38 14.58 10.30 -2.93
C PRO A 38 13.23 9.95 -2.29
N LEU A 39 12.95 8.65 -2.14
CA LEU A 39 11.77 8.17 -1.44
C LEU A 39 11.88 8.51 0.07
N GLN A 40 10.91 9.26 0.58
CA GLN A 40 10.79 9.62 1.99
C GLN A 40 9.70 8.80 2.68
N ARG A 41 9.78 8.69 4.01
CA ARG A 41 8.72 8.12 4.85
C ARG A 41 7.35 8.76 4.55
N PHE A 42 7.35 10.08 4.32
CA PHE A 42 6.15 10.83 3.95
C PHE A 42 5.44 10.23 2.73
N HIS A 43 6.16 9.90 1.65
CA HIS A 43 5.56 9.37 0.43
C HIS A 43 4.85 8.03 0.66
N LEU A 44 5.41 7.17 1.52
CA LEU A 44 4.81 5.89 1.88
C LEU A 44 3.55 6.08 2.73
N VAL A 45 3.65 6.92 3.78
CA VAL A 45 2.52 7.23 4.68
C VAL A 45 1.38 7.90 3.91
N PHE A 46 1.70 8.90 3.07
CA PHE A 46 0.72 9.58 2.22
C PHE A 46 0.02 8.60 1.29
N SER A 47 0.77 7.72 0.61
CA SER A 47 0.19 6.73 -0.29
C SER A 47 -0.80 5.80 0.42
N LEU A 48 -0.49 5.36 1.64
CA LEU A 48 -1.38 4.52 2.43
C LEU A 48 -2.65 5.26 2.86
N PHE A 49 -2.56 6.50 3.33
CA PHE A 49 -3.75 7.29 3.65
C PHE A 49 -4.59 7.61 2.41
N ARG A 50 -3.95 7.85 1.26
CA ARG A 50 -4.64 8.04 -0.02
C ARG A 50 -5.48 6.80 -0.35
N PHE A 51 -4.91 5.60 -0.22
CA PHE A 51 -5.68 4.36 -0.38
C PHE A 51 -6.82 4.25 0.64
N ALA A 52 -6.57 4.57 1.91
CA ALA A 52 -7.60 4.53 2.95
C ALA A 52 -8.82 5.40 2.57
N VAL A 53 -8.59 6.64 2.15
CA VAL A 53 -9.66 7.56 1.74
C VAL A 53 -10.36 7.12 0.45
N ILE A 54 -9.62 6.51 -0.50
CA ILE A 54 -10.23 5.90 -1.69
C ILE A 54 -11.25 4.82 -1.29
N PHE A 55 -10.89 3.95 -0.34
CA PHE A 55 -11.79 2.89 0.13
C PHE A 55 -12.99 3.44 0.91
N VAL A 56 -12.84 4.52 1.67
CA VAL A 56 -13.99 5.25 2.26
C VAL A 56 -14.94 5.72 1.15
N GLY A 57 -14.43 6.41 0.15
CA GLY A 57 -15.26 6.91 -0.96
C GLY A 57 -15.95 5.80 -1.76
N ILE A 58 -15.29 4.63 -1.92
CA ILE A 58 -15.91 3.45 -2.54
C ILE A 58 -17.07 2.94 -1.68
N ALA A 59 -16.87 2.81 -0.37
CA ALA A 59 -17.90 2.34 0.56
C ALA A 59 -19.10 3.29 0.61
N ASP A 60 -18.86 4.60 0.56
CA ASP A 60 -19.92 5.61 0.56
C ASP A 60 -20.76 5.55 -0.71
N ARG A 61 -20.13 5.44 -1.89
CA ARG A 61 -20.85 5.23 -3.15
C ARG A 61 -21.61 3.91 -3.16
N ALA A 62 -21.06 2.85 -2.57
CA ALA A 62 -21.76 1.56 -2.46
C ALA A 62 -23.02 1.69 -1.59
N ARG A 63 -22.91 2.36 -0.44
CA ARG A 63 -24.06 2.63 0.44
C ARG A 63 -25.13 3.50 -0.22
N ALA A 64 -24.70 4.45 -1.06
CA ALA A 64 -25.59 5.30 -1.84
C ALA A 64 -26.17 4.62 -3.10
N GLY A 65 -25.84 3.35 -3.38
CA GLY A 65 -26.30 2.64 -4.57
C GLY A 65 -25.70 3.14 -5.90
N SER A 66 -24.62 3.91 -5.84
CA SER A 66 -23.96 4.53 -7.01
C SER A 66 -22.56 3.97 -7.30
N ALA A 67 -22.17 2.88 -6.63
CA ALA A 67 -20.91 2.21 -6.92
C ALA A 67 -20.99 1.44 -8.25
N ALA A 68 -19.94 1.58 -9.08
CA ALA A 68 -19.84 0.91 -10.38
C ALA A 68 -19.60 -0.61 -10.28
N SER A 69 -19.14 -1.10 -9.13
CA SER A 69 -18.77 -2.51 -8.94
C SER A 69 -19.62 -3.18 -7.87
N ALA A 70 -20.04 -4.43 -8.13
CA ALA A 70 -20.79 -5.25 -7.19
C ALA A 70 -19.99 -5.59 -5.92
N ASP A 71 -18.66 -5.61 -6.00
CA ASP A 71 -17.78 -5.86 -4.86
C ASP A 71 -17.43 -4.60 -4.04
N ALA A 72 -17.97 -3.44 -4.38
CA ALA A 72 -17.58 -2.17 -3.75
C ALA A 72 -17.85 -2.17 -2.23
N ALA A 73 -18.94 -2.80 -1.79
CA ALA A 73 -19.28 -2.93 -0.37
C ALA A 73 -18.24 -3.76 0.40
N SER A 74 -17.64 -4.79 -0.20
CA SER A 74 -16.66 -5.66 0.48
C SER A 74 -15.30 -5.00 0.70
N LYS A 75 -15.05 -3.85 0.04
CA LYS A 75 -13.78 -3.10 0.13
C LYS A 75 -13.72 -2.16 1.33
N SER A 76 -14.83 -1.91 2.03
CA SER A 76 -14.88 -0.97 3.17
C SER A 76 -13.84 -1.26 4.26
N PRO A 77 -13.58 -2.51 4.68
CA PRO A 77 -12.58 -2.80 5.71
C PRO A 77 -11.15 -2.37 5.34
N LEU A 78 -10.82 -2.29 4.04
CA LEU A 78 -9.50 -1.88 3.58
C LEU A 78 -9.16 -0.44 3.97
N ALA A 79 -10.16 0.43 4.16
CA ALA A 79 -9.93 1.79 4.64
C ALA A 79 -9.18 1.81 5.98
N GLY A 80 -9.70 1.09 6.98
CA GLY A 80 -9.11 1.01 8.31
C GLY A 80 -7.75 0.30 8.30
N ARG A 81 -7.61 -0.77 7.51
CA ARG A 81 -6.35 -1.53 7.41
C ARG A 81 -5.21 -0.68 6.85
N PHE A 82 -5.45 0.05 5.76
CA PHE A 82 -4.43 0.93 5.18
C PHE A 82 -4.09 2.11 6.08
N ALA A 83 -5.07 2.67 6.81
CA ALA A 83 -4.81 3.69 7.82
C ALA A 83 -3.93 3.14 8.97
N ALA A 84 -4.19 1.93 9.44
CA ALA A 84 -3.38 1.28 10.48
C ALA A 84 -1.93 1.04 10.01
N ARG A 85 -1.73 0.56 8.79
CA ARG A 85 -0.37 0.41 8.21
C ARG A 85 0.36 1.76 8.12
N ALA A 86 -0.35 2.84 7.79
CA ALA A 86 0.24 4.17 7.78
C ALA A 86 0.72 4.59 9.18
N GLN A 87 -0.09 4.34 10.22
CA GLN A 87 0.27 4.61 11.61
C GLN A 87 1.51 3.84 12.06
N GLU A 88 1.64 2.57 11.68
CA GLU A 88 2.82 1.77 12.02
C GLU A 88 4.11 2.37 11.43
N ILE A 89 4.07 2.82 10.17
CA ILE A 89 5.23 3.47 9.54
C ILE A 89 5.56 4.81 10.20
N ILE A 90 4.54 5.58 10.62
CA ILE A 90 4.71 6.80 11.40
C ILE A 90 5.45 6.48 12.72
N GLN A 91 5.07 5.38 13.37
CA GLN A 91 5.68 4.88 14.61
C GLN A 91 7.07 4.24 14.40
N GLY A 92 7.54 4.16 13.15
CA GLY A 92 8.90 3.72 12.82
C GLY A 92 9.00 2.30 12.25
N ALA A 93 7.88 1.58 12.09
CA ALA A 93 7.90 0.27 11.46
C ALA A 93 8.44 0.35 10.02
N ARG A 94 9.24 -0.65 9.65
CA ARG A 94 9.74 -0.85 8.28
C ARG A 94 9.40 -2.28 7.84
N PRO A 95 8.13 -2.57 7.52
CA PRO A 95 7.70 -3.92 7.15
C PRO A 95 8.37 -4.48 5.89
N TRP A 96 9.14 -3.66 5.17
CA TRP A 96 9.93 -4.02 4.00
C TRP A 96 11.43 -4.24 4.28
N SER A 97 11.88 -4.16 5.54
CA SER A 97 13.31 -4.24 5.89
C SER A 97 13.75 -5.63 6.37
N ALA A 98 13.11 -6.71 5.93
CA ALA A 98 13.59 -8.06 6.21
C ALA A 98 14.57 -8.49 5.10
N ALA A 99 15.80 -8.81 5.55
CA ALA A 99 17.06 -9.06 4.83
C ALA A 99 17.77 -7.80 4.29
#